data_AF-A0A9P8GLJ5-F1
#
_entry.id   AF-A0A9P8GLJ5-F1
#
_cell.length_a   1.000
_cell.length_b   1.000
_cell.length_c   1.000
_cell.angle_alpha   90.00
_cell.angle_beta   90.00
_cell.angle_gamma   90.00
#
_symmetry.space_group_name_H-M   'P 1'
#
loop_
_entity.id
_entity.type
_entity.pdbx_description
1 polymer ?
#
loop_
_entity_poly.entity_id
_entity_poly.type
_entity_poly.pdbx_seq_one_letter_code
_entity_poly.pdbx_strand_id
1 'polypeptide(L)'
;MADHVFYVHPTLRQMRDALENDGLSALLNCIMEETDGISSEAEATMLLAQVAPEMLRSILSNTLPADVASGRVILQPWAEINLRPQHEENLEPGIYVNFLAPRDGSPLSLDEFSRFLEGLGAAVWGARMFDKTDICNLVESYYRFHSGSSEDLLYAIRGPNLVQDLNTFLSINRFRLEDARAQNATNMAILPHCGSARNIHSACKEHYKFKAPSLLNLARCVLGALFPDKHFRLFNYCLFRAFTASHLKIGQSIGPHLTGSNSEYGGFNFTAHGDLGAAETEDVTEPEKEIIESEWMTVCDRFITLLDKFDPLLAESCRHRKFGILMQLRIAVQAFDENLEDEIKQLDFDRLELRQKCYTPHFTASQRQQLETLDQETVAHQALKHLTAEEGEKLDRALDDLSSRFTEAGWEAEKQRLTGGLSLGRPSEHLGAR
;
A
#
# COMPACT_ATOMS: atom_id res chain seq x y z
N MET A 1 20.02 22.06 -31.18
CA MET A 1 19.84 21.00 -30.16
C MET A 1 19.51 19.76 -30.93
N ALA A 2 20.26 18.66 -30.77
CA ALA A 2 19.91 17.41 -31.44
C ALA A 2 18.58 16.95 -30.83
N ASP A 3 17.58 16.64 -31.65
CA ASP A 3 16.30 16.13 -31.16
C ASP A 3 16.56 14.77 -30.52
N HIS A 4 16.44 14.70 -29.19
CA HIS A 4 16.54 13.44 -28.47
C HIS A 4 15.32 12.59 -28.81
N VAL A 5 15.53 11.52 -29.57
CA VAL A 5 14.46 10.57 -29.90
C VAL A 5 14.39 9.55 -28.77
N PHE A 6 13.27 9.56 -28.05
CA PHE A 6 13.09 8.74 -26.86
C PHE A 6 12.35 7.43 -27.19
N TYR A 7 12.89 6.31 -26.72
CA TYR A 7 12.25 5.01 -26.92
C TYR A 7 11.07 4.79 -25.97
N VAL A 8 9.92 4.43 -26.53
CA VAL A 8 8.72 3.97 -25.80
C VAL A 8 8.34 2.59 -26.31
N HIS A 9 8.16 1.65 -25.39
CA HIS A 9 7.75 0.27 -25.69
C HIS A 9 6.42 0.27 -26.49
N PRO A 10 6.24 -0.62 -27.49
CA PRO A 10 5.04 -0.65 -28.31
C PRO A 10 3.72 -0.71 -27.52
N THR A 11 3.63 -1.57 -26.50
CA THR A 11 2.45 -1.69 -25.64
C THR A 11 2.15 -0.38 -24.89
N LEU A 12 3.17 0.27 -24.31
CA LEU A 12 2.99 1.55 -23.61
C LEU A 12 2.59 2.67 -24.59
N ARG A 13 3.09 2.61 -25.83
CA ARG A 13 2.69 3.53 -26.90
C ARG A 13 1.22 3.34 -27.26
N GLN A 14 0.76 2.10 -27.41
CA GLN A 14 -0.65 1.80 -27.66
C GLN A 14 -1.54 2.31 -26.52
N MET A 15 -1.16 2.06 -25.26
CA MET A 15 -1.87 2.59 -24.09
C MET A 15 -1.91 4.12 -24.07
N ARG A 16 -0.80 4.79 -24.43
CA ARG A 16 -0.75 6.25 -24.55
C ARG A 16 -1.67 6.76 -25.64
N ASP A 17 -1.62 6.16 -26.81
CA ASP A 17 -2.43 6.58 -27.96
C ASP A 17 -3.93 6.35 -27.65
N ALA A 18 -4.29 5.28 -26.94
CA ALA A 18 -5.64 5.05 -26.43
C ALA A 18 -6.08 6.14 -25.43
N LEU A 19 -5.22 6.50 -24.48
CA LEU A 19 -5.48 7.58 -23.53
C LEU A 19 -5.68 8.93 -24.24
N GLU A 20 -4.87 9.23 -25.25
CA GLU A 20 -4.89 10.51 -25.97
C GLU A 20 -6.10 10.65 -26.89
N ASN A 21 -6.50 9.58 -27.56
CA ASN A 21 -7.59 9.60 -28.52
C ASN A 21 -8.96 9.41 -27.87
N ASP A 22 -9.06 8.47 -26.93
CA ASP A 22 -10.34 7.92 -26.45
C ASP A 22 -10.50 7.99 -24.92
N GLY A 23 -9.48 8.46 -24.19
CA GLY A 23 -9.54 8.73 -22.75
C GLY A 23 -9.30 7.52 -21.85
N LEU A 24 -9.69 7.66 -20.58
CA LEU A 24 -9.37 6.67 -19.52
C LEU A 24 -9.98 5.30 -19.75
N SER A 25 -11.19 5.22 -20.30
CA SER A 25 -11.85 3.93 -20.57
C SER A 25 -11.11 3.12 -21.63
N ALA A 26 -10.57 3.77 -22.67
CA ALA A 26 -9.78 3.09 -23.68
C ALA A 26 -8.42 2.64 -23.15
N LEU A 27 -7.76 3.46 -22.31
CA LEU A 27 -6.56 3.06 -21.58
C LEU A 27 -6.83 1.81 -20.72
N LEU A 28 -7.93 1.81 -19.96
CA LEU A 28 -8.30 0.68 -19.11
C LEU A 28 -8.53 -0.59 -19.94
N ASN A 29 -9.22 -0.49 -21.08
CA ASN A 29 -9.41 -1.63 -21.98
C ASN A 29 -8.07 -2.21 -22.46
N CYS A 30 -7.12 -1.36 -22.86
CA CYS A 30 -5.78 -1.83 -23.22
C CYS A 30 -5.06 -2.52 -22.06
N ILE A 31 -5.25 -2.07 -20.82
CA ILE A 31 -4.66 -2.73 -19.65
C ILE A 31 -5.35 -4.08 -19.38
N MET A 32 -6.69 -4.14 -19.48
CA MET A 32 -7.47 -5.36 -19.29
C MET A 32 -7.16 -6.44 -20.34
N GLU A 33 -6.76 -6.07 -21.55
CA GLU A 33 -6.26 -7.02 -22.56
C GLU A 33 -4.95 -7.71 -22.13
N GLU A 34 -4.18 -7.07 -21.25
CA GLU A 34 -2.89 -7.56 -20.78
C GLU A 34 -2.99 -8.25 -19.40
N THR A 35 -4.13 -8.15 -18.70
CA THR A 35 -4.30 -8.74 -17.35
C THR A 35 -5.71 -9.26 -17.05
N ASP A 36 -5.78 -10.48 -16.50
CA ASP A 36 -7.03 -11.09 -15.99
C ASP A 36 -7.36 -10.67 -14.54
N GLY A 37 -6.52 -9.85 -13.90
CA GLY A 37 -6.62 -9.54 -12.46
C GLY A 37 -7.64 -8.47 -12.07
N ILE A 38 -8.41 -7.95 -13.02
CA ILE A 38 -9.36 -6.86 -12.81
C ILE A 38 -10.77 -7.43 -12.56
N SER A 39 -11.17 -7.48 -11.29
CA SER A 39 -12.49 -7.99 -10.88
C SER A 39 -13.63 -6.98 -11.03
N SER A 40 -13.31 -5.68 -11.17
CA SER A 40 -14.29 -4.59 -11.28
C SER A 40 -13.74 -3.44 -12.12
N GLU A 41 -14.36 -3.19 -13.28
CA GLU A 41 -14.00 -2.07 -14.17
C GLU A 41 -14.23 -0.71 -13.51
N ALA A 42 -15.28 -0.58 -12.69
CA ALA A 42 -15.59 0.66 -11.97
C ALA A 42 -14.49 1.00 -10.94
N GLU A 43 -14.05 0.01 -10.16
CA GLU A 43 -12.95 0.20 -9.20
C GLU A 43 -11.61 0.46 -9.90
N ALA A 44 -11.35 -0.22 -11.02
CA ALA A 44 -10.18 0.01 -11.85
C ALA A 44 -10.15 1.43 -12.45
N THR A 45 -11.27 1.89 -12.99
CA THR A 45 -11.44 3.25 -13.51
C THR A 45 -11.20 4.28 -12.40
N MET A 46 -11.73 4.02 -11.21
CA MET A 46 -11.53 4.88 -10.05
C MET A 46 -10.05 4.95 -9.64
N LEU A 47 -9.30 3.84 -9.64
CA LEU A 47 -7.86 3.85 -9.38
C LEU A 47 -7.11 4.71 -10.40
N LEU A 48 -7.40 4.52 -11.70
CA LEU A 48 -6.79 5.32 -12.77
C LEU A 48 -7.12 6.81 -12.65
N ALA A 49 -8.35 7.15 -12.25
CA ALA A 49 -8.80 8.53 -12.06
C ALA A 49 -8.07 9.25 -10.91
N GLN A 50 -7.41 8.52 -10.00
CA GLN A 50 -6.55 9.15 -8.99
C GLN A 50 -5.32 9.79 -9.65
N VAL A 51 -4.84 9.27 -10.78
CA VAL A 51 -3.62 9.78 -11.41
C VAL A 51 -3.98 10.92 -12.38
N ALA A 52 -3.34 12.08 -12.21
CA ALA A 52 -3.54 13.21 -13.11
C ALA A 52 -3.23 12.83 -14.57
N PRO A 53 -3.99 13.30 -15.57
CA PRO A 53 -3.77 12.95 -16.97
C PRO A 53 -2.34 13.24 -17.46
N GLU A 54 -1.73 14.32 -17.00
CA GLU A 54 -0.34 14.70 -17.34
C GLU A 54 0.67 13.69 -16.79
N MET A 55 0.42 13.18 -15.58
CA MET A 55 1.23 12.14 -14.96
C MET A 55 1.04 10.80 -15.69
N LEU A 56 -0.19 10.44 -16.09
CA LEU A 56 -0.44 9.24 -16.91
C LEU A 56 0.29 9.30 -18.25
N ARG A 57 0.21 10.43 -18.97
CA ARG A 57 0.96 10.63 -20.23
C ARG A 57 2.46 10.49 -20.02
N SER A 58 2.97 11.04 -18.92
CA SER A 58 4.39 11.00 -18.58
C SER A 58 4.86 9.59 -18.19
N ILE A 59 4.03 8.82 -17.48
CA ILE A 59 4.27 7.39 -17.17
C ILE A 59 4.32 6.58 -18.46
N LEU A 60 3.29 6.68 -19.30
CA LEU A 60 3.20 5.92 -20.56
C LEU A 60 4.28 6.31 -21.58
N SER A 61 4.83 7.52 -21.43
CA SER A 61 5.98 7.99 -22.20
C SER A 61 7.32 7.73 -21.51
N ASN A 62 7.37 7.04 -20.37
CA ASN A 62 8.57 6.80 -19.53
C ASN A 62 9.40 8.06 -19.24
N THR A 63 8.75 9.20 -19.05
CA THR A 63 9.37 10.52 -18.82
C THR A 63 9.06 11.11 -17.44
N LEU A 64 8.31 10.39 -16.59
CA LEU A 64 7.84 10.91 -15.30
C LEU A 64 8.94 11.54 -14.43
N PRO A 65 10.11 10.90 -14.21
CA PRO A 65 11.18 11.54 -13.45
C PRO A 65 11.66 12.87 -14.05
N ALA A 66 11.81 12.95 -15.39
CA ALA A 66 12.26 14.15 -16.07
C ALA A 66 11.19 15.26 -16.05
N ASP A 67 9.92 14.90 -16.20
CA ASP A 67 8.82 15.84 -16.21
C ASP A 67 8.56 16.44 -14.82
N VAL A 68 8.72 15.63 -13.77
CA VAL A 68 8.68 16.13 -12.39
C VAL A 68 9.89 17.03 -12.11
N ALA A 69 11.10 16.60 -12.47
CA ALA A 69 12.31 17.37 -12.22
C ALA A 69 12.33 18.73 -12.96
N SER A 70 11.73 18.80 -14.14
CA SER A 70 11.58 20.04 -14.92
C SER A 70 10.37 20.88 -14.54
N GLY A 71 9.48 20.39 -13.68
CA GLY A 71 8.24 21.05 -13.30
C GLY A 71 7.13 21.00 -14.35
N ARG A 72 7.28 20.20 -15.42
CA ARG A 72 6.21 19.94 -16.41
C ARG A 72 5.05 19.16 -15.80
N VAL A 73 5.36 18.23 -14.89
CA VAL A 73 4.37 17.53 -14.07
C VAL A 73 4.49 18.04 -12.64
N ILE A 74 3.42 18.70 -12.18
CA ILE A 74 3.30 19.11 -10.78
C ILE A 74 2.62 17.97 -10.04
N LEU A 75 3.36 17.29 -9.17
CA LEU A 75 2.80 16.23 -8.35
C LEU A 75 1.76 16.78 -7.39
N GLN A 76 0.64 16.07 -7.29
CA GLN A 76 -0.30 16.33 -6.20
C GLN A 76 0.38 15.97 -4.86
N PRO A 77 0.05 16.67 -3.75
CA PRO A 77 0.73 16.47 -2.46
C PRO A 77 0.74 15.02 -1.93
N TRP A 78 -0.19 14.18 -2.39
CA TRP A 78 -0.28 12.77 -1.98
C TRP A 78 0.43 11.81 -2.94
N ALA A 79 0.72 12.24 -4.17
CA ALA A 79 1.52 11.49 -5.14
C ALA A 79 3.02 11.51 -4.76
N GLU A 80 3.44 12.55 -4.05
CA GLU A 80 4.76 12.63 -3.42
C GLU A 80 4.81 11.81 -2.11
N ILE A 81 5.65 10.78 -2.09
CA ILE A 81 5.88 10.00 -0.88
C ILE A 81 6.93 10.72 -0.02
N ASN A 82 6.48 11.47 0.98
CA ASN A 82 7.38 12.12 1.94
C ASN A 82 8.01 11.09 2.89
N LEU A 83 9.34 11.08 2.98
CA LEU A 83 10.11 10.18 3.85
C LEU A 83 10.20 10.66 5.31
N ARG A 84 9.51 11.74 5.69
CA ARG A 84 9.40 12.15 7.09
C ARG A 84 8.68 11.07 7.92
N PRO A 85 8.92 11.00 9.25
CA PRO A 85 8.19 10.09 10.11
C PRO A 85 6.70 10.43 10.05
N GLN A 86 5.92 9.52 9.47
CA GLN A 86 4.48 9.48 9.71
C GLN A 86 4.27 8.62 10.94
N HIS A 87 3.19 8.86 11.70
CA HIS A 87 2.82 7.96 12.80
C HIS A 87 2.61 6.57 12.21
N GLU A 88 3.43 5.60 12.63
CA GLU A 88 3.44 4.21 12.10
C GLU A 88 2.08 3.53 12.23
N GLU A 89 1.24 4.01 13.14
CA GLU A 89 -0.14 3.56 13.39
C GLU A 89 -1.12 3.93 12.27
N ASN A 90 -0.77 4.86 11.37
CA ASN A 90 -1.62 5.23 10.23
C ASN A 90 -1.30 4.35 9.03
N LEU A 91 -2.19 3.39 8.74
CA LEU A 91 -2.10 2.57 7.53
C LEU A 91 -2.40 3.44 6.31
N GLU A 92 -1.45 3.45 5.36
CA GLU A 92 -1.60 4.08 4.04
C GLU A 92 -1.39 3.03 2.95
N PRO A 93 -2.37 2.13 2.76
CA PRO A 93 -2.24 1.07 1.78
C PRO A 93 -2.33 1.63 0.36
N GLY A 94 -1.52 1.08 -0.53
CA GLY A 94 -1.47 1.58 -1.89
C GLY A 94 -0.44 0.91 -2.77
N ILE A 95 -0.43 1.39 -4.01
CA ILE A 95 0.50 1.00 -5.07
C ILE A 95 1.48 2.15 -5.26
N TYR A 96 2.77 1.82 -5.26
CA TYR A 96 3.86 2.76 -5.44
C TYR A 96 4.76 2.31 -6.59
N VAL A 97 5.47 3.27 -7.18
CA VAL A 97 6.38 3.02 -8.29
C VAL A 97 7.72 3.68 -8.02
N ASN A 98 8.79 2.93 -8.32
CA ASN A 98 10.15 3.31 -8.05
C ASN A 98 10.95 3.40 -9.34
N PHE A 99 11.34 4.60 -9.72
CA PHE A 99 12.16 4.86 -10.89
C PHE A 99 13.62 5.04 -10.49
N LEU A 100 14.52 4.30 -11.13
CA LEU A 100 15.95 4.58 -11.09
C LEU A 100 16.31 5.51 -12.23
N ALA A 101 16.62 6.77 -11.91
CA ALA A 101 16.99 7.77 -12.89
C ALA A 101 18.08 8.71 -12.35
N PRO A 102 18.85 9.38 -13.23
CA PRO A 102 19.68 10.53 -12.87
C PRO A 102 18.92 11.58 -12.07
N ARG A 103 19.63 12.46 -11.36
CA ARG A 103 19.01 13.50 -10.52
C ARG A 103 18.04 14.41 -11.27
N ASP A 104 18.30 14.68 -12.54
CA ASP A 104 17.44 15.49 -13.42
C ASP A 104 16.33 14.67 -14.10
N GLY A 105 16.23 13.37 -13.79
CA GLY A 105 15.27 12.44 -14.36
C GLY A 105 15.57 12.03 -15.81
N SER A 106 16.68 12.49 -16.39
CA SER A 106 16.99 12.26 -17.80
C SER A 106 17.20 10.78 -18.12
N PRO A 107 16.79 10.31 -19.30
CA PRO A 107 17.03 8.93 -19.70
C PRO A 107 18.51 8.69 -20.04
N LEU A 108 18.92 7.43 -20.06
CA LEU A 108 20.25 7.04 -20.52
C LEU A 108 20.32 7.14 -22.05
N SER A 109 21.50 7.51 -22.58
CA SER A 109 21.81 7.24 -23.98
C SER A 109 21.85 5.72 -24.23
N LEU A 110 21.68 5.29 -25.48
CA LEU A 110 21.72 3.85 -25.79
C LEU A 110 23.06 3.19 -25.42
N ASP A 111 24.17 3.92 -25.54
CA ASP A 111 25.50 3.42 -25.14
C ASP A 111 25.63 3.28 -23.62
N GLU A 112 25.11 4.25 -22.85
CA GLU A 112 25.07 4.16 -21.40
C GLU A 112 24.15 3.02 -20.93
N PHE A 113 23.00 2.84 -21.58
CA PHE A 113 22.10 1.74 -21.29
C PHE A 113 22.75 0.38 -21.59
N SER A 114 23.45 0.25 -22.73
CA SER A 114 24.24 -0.95 -23.07
C SER A 114 25.30 -1.23 -22.01
N ARG A 115 26.05 -0.20 -21.57
CA ARG A 115 27.08 -0.30 -20.54
C ARG A 115 26.49 -0.68 -19.17
N PHE A 116 25.29 -0.20 -18.85
CA PHE A 116 24.55 -0.59 -17.65
C PHE A 116 24.19 -2.08 -17.65
N LEU A 117 23.64 -2.60 -18.75
CA LEU A 117 23.32 -4.04 -18.88
C LEU A 117 24.57 -4.92 -18.77
N GLU A 118 25.68 -4.48 -19.35
CA GLU A 118 26.97 -5.15 -19.20
C GLU A 118 27.44 -5.16 -17.74
N GLY A 119 27.35 -4.02 -17.06
CA GLY A 119 27.74 -3.88 -15.66
C GLY A 119 26.95 -4.78 -14.73
N LEU A 120 25.63 -4.91 -14.92
CA LEU A 120 24.79 -5.85 -14.18
C LEU A 120 25.28 -7.29 -14.30
N GLY A 121 25.54 -7.74 -15.54
CA GLY A 121 26.05 -9.06 -15.82
C GLY A 121 27.42 -9.31 -15.18
N ALA A 122 28.37 -8.42 -15.46
CA ALA A 122 29.72 -8.52 -14.92
C ALA A 122 29.74 -8.55 -13.38
N ALA A 123 28.88 -7.75 -12.73
CA ALA A 123 28.75 -7.71 -11.28
C ALA A 123 28.22 -9.03 -10.68
N VAL A 124 27.31 -9.74 -11.35
CA VAL A 124 26.79 -11.02 -10.83
C VAL A 124 27.73 -12.17 -11.12
N TRP A 125 28.36 -12.22 -12.30
CA TRP A 125 29.26 -13.30 -12.68
C TRP A 125 30.70 -13.13 -12.18
N GLY A 126 31.02 -12.05 -11.47
CA GLY A 126 32.38 -11.77 -10.99
C GLY A 126 33.36 -11.51 -12.13
N ALA A 127 32.87 -11.03 -13.27
CA ALA A 127 33.67 -10.75 -14.44
C ALA A 127 34.10 -9.27 -14.49
N ARG A 128 35.11 -8.98 -15.30
CA ARG A 128 35.42 -7.60 -15.68
C ARG A 128 34.54 -7.16 -16.85
N MET A 129 34.25 -5.87 -16.89
CA MET A 129 33.67 -5.24 -18.07
C MET A 129 34.66 -5.28 -19.26
N PHE A 130 34.16 -5.07 -20.48
CA PHE A 130 34.94 -5.04 -21.73
C PHE A 130 36.05 -3.98 -21.69
N ASP A 131 35.80 -2.84 -21.04
CA ASP A 131 36.79 -1.80 -20.82
C ASP A 131 37.75 -2.09 -19.65
N LYS A 132 37.67 -3.32 -19.08
CA LYS A 132 38.44 -3.83 -17.94
C LYS A 132 38.07 -3.22 -16.59
N THR A 133 36.97 -2.48 -16.50
CA THR A 133 36.44 -1.96 -15.23
C THR A 133 36.12 -3.11 -14.27
N ASP A 134 36.58 -2.98 -13.03
CA ASP A 134 36.25 -3.89 -11.93
C ASP A 134 34.94 -3.46 -11.26
N ILE A 135 33.84 -3.79 -11.91
CA ILE A 135 32.51 -3.37 -11.47
C ILE A 135 32.12 -3.95 -10.11
N CYS A 136 32.63 -5.14 -9.75
CA CYS A 136 32.34 -5.77 -8.47
C CYS A 136 32.84 -4.89 -7.31
N ASN A 137 34.10 -4.45 -7.38
CA ASN A 137 34.68 -3.58 -6.35
C ASN A 137 33.98 -2.22 -6.29
N LEU A 138 33.54 -1.68 -7.42
CA LEU A 138 32.81 -0.40 -7.44
C LEU A 138 31.40 -0.52 -6.85
N VAL A 139 30.68 -1.61 -7.17
CA VAL A 139 29.34 -1.89 -6.62
C VAL A 139 29.40 -2.05 -5.10
N GLU A 140 30.35 -2.82 -4.58
CA GLU A 140 30.52 -2.99 -3.13
C GLU A 140 30.89 -1.67 -2.46
N SER A 141 31.80 -0.90 -3.06
CA SER A 141 32.18 0.41 -2.53
C SER A 141 30.98 1.36 -2.48
N TYR A 142 30.15 1.38 -3.54
CA TYR A 142 28.94 2.18 -3.59
C TYR A 142 27.92 1.74 -2.55
N TYR A 143 27.70 0.43 -2.41
CA TYR A 143 26.77 -0.13 -1.44
C TYR A 143 27.16 0.24 -0.01
N ARG A 144 28.39 -0.09 0.43
CA ARG A 144 28.87 0.18 1.79
C ARG A 144 28.79 1.66 2.14
N PHE A 145 29.11 2.55 1.19
CA PHE A 145 29.01 3.99 1.40
C PHE A 145 27.56 4.47 1.65
N HIS A 146 26.58 3.93 0.91
CA HIS A 146 25.19 4.41 0.98
C HIS A 146 24.31 3.65 1.97
N SER A 147 24.58 2.37 2.23
CA SER A 147 23.85 1.56 3.21
C SER A 147 24.40 1.72 4.62
N GLY A 148 25.69 2.09 4.75
CA GLY A 148 26.42 2.04 6.02
C GLY A 148 26.69 0.62 6.51
N SER A 149 26.38 -0.40 5.71
CA SER A 149 26.63 -1.80 6.03
C SER A 149 28.11 -2.15 5.88
N SER A 150 28.61 -3.00 6.77
CA SER A 150 29.92 -3.66 6.63
C SER A 150 29.87 -4.91 5.77
N GLU A 151 28.68 -5.39 5.40
CA GLU A 151 28.48 -6.61 4.62
C GLU A 151 28.64 -6.36 3.12
N ASP A 152 28.96 -7.42 2.39
CA ASP A 152 29.14 -7.40 0.94
C ASP A 152 27.81 -7.69 0.26
N LEU A 153 27.32 -6.72 -0.52
CA LEU A 153 26.03 -6.83 -1.21
C LEU A 153 26.01 -8.04 -2.11
N LEU A 154 27.01 -8.19 -2.98
CA LEU A 154 27.06 -9.24 -3.99
C LEU A 154 27.13 -10.62 -3.33
N TYR A 155 27.80 -10.75 -2.18
CA TYR A 155 27.77 -11.99 -1.41
C TYR A 155 26.36 -12.28 -0.88
N ALA A 156 25.68 -11.26 -0.34
CA ALA A 156 24.33 -11.40 0.23
C ALA A 156 23.25 -11.71 -0.83
N ILE A 157 23.34 -11.12 -2.02
CA ILE A 157 22.25 -11.20 -3.02
C ILE A 157 22.49 -12.25 -4.11
N ARG A 158 23.72 -12.76 -4.29
CA ARG A 158 24.01 -13.77 -5.33
C ARG A 158 23.40 -15.12 -4.94
N GLY A 159 22.19 -15.34 -5.44
CA GLY A 159 21.49 -16.62 -5.37
C GLY A 159 20.93 -17.05 -6.73
N PRO A 160 20.40 -18.28 -6.84
CA PRO A 160 19.81 -18.79 -8.07
C PRO A 160 18.67 -17.90 -8.60
N ASN A 161 17.84 -17.36 -7.70
CA ASN A 161 16.73 -16.47 -8.06
C ASN A 161 17.25 -15.19 -8.74
N LEU A 162 18.25 -14.51 -8.16
CA LEU A 162 18.85 -13.32 -8.79
C LEU A 162 19.44 -13.64 -10.16
N VAL A 163 20.10 -14.80 -10.33
CA VAL A 163 20.67 -15.19 -11.62
C VAL A 163 19.57 -15.40 -12.66
N GLN A 164 18.46 -16.04 -12.29
CA GLN A 164 17.31 -16.25 -13.16
C GLN A 164 16.65 -14.92 -13.57
N ASP A 165 16.36 -14.05 -12.59
CA ASP A 165 15.78 -12.73 -12.82
C ASP A 165 16.69 -11.88 -13.70
N LEU A 166 18.00 -11.86 -13.41
CA LEU A 166 18.99 -11.14 -14.20
C LEU A 166 19.01 -11.65 -15.65
N ASN A 167 19.02 -12.96 -15.88
CA ASN A 167 19.05 -13.51 -17.23
C ASN A 167 17.82 -13.07 -18.03
N THR A 168 16.65 -13.12 -17.41
CA THR A 168 15.39 -12.66 -18.00
C THR A 168 15.45 -11.17 -18.29
N PHE A 169 15.85 -10.37 -17.31
CA PHE A 169 16.02 -8.91 -17.43
C PHE A 169 16.95 -8.53 -18.57
N LEU A 170 18.15 -9.14 -18.62
CA LEU A 170 19.15 -8.85 -19.64
C LEU A 170 18.69 -9.26 -21.03
N SER A 171 18.02 -10.40 -21.16
CA SER A 171 17.47 -10.86 -22.45
C SER A 171 16.49 -9.85 -23.02
N ILE A 172 15.49 -9.46 -22.22
CA ILE A 172 14.42 -8.56 -22.65
C ILE A 172 14.96 -7.14 -22.89
N ASN A 173 15.82 -6.63 -22.00
CA ASN A 173 16.38 -5.29 -22.17
C ASN A 173 17.39 -5.19 -23.32
N ARG A 174 18.09 -6.27 -23.69
CA ARG A 174 18.90 -6.30 -24.92
C ARG A 174 18.02 -6.26 -26.17
N PHE A 175 16.92 -7.01 -26.18
CA PHE A 175 15.95 -6.93 -27.27
C PHE A 175 15.39 -5.50 -27.43
N ARG A 176 14.98 -4.88 -26.32
CA ARG A 176 14.54 -3.48 -26.29
C ARG A 176 15.59 -2.52 -26.83
N LEU A 177 16.86 -2.72 -26.47
CA LEU A 177 17.97 -1.89 -26.95
C LEU A 177 18.12 -1.97 -28.48
N GLU A 178 18.02 -3.18 -29.06
CA GLU A 178 18.05 -3.33 -30.52
C GLU A 178 16.82 -2.72 -31.20
N ASP A 179 15.63 -2.90 -30.62
CA ASP A 179 14.39 -2.26 -31.11
C ASP A 179 14.48 -0.73 -31.05
N ALA A 180 15.06 -0.18 -29.98
CA ALA A 180 15.32 1.26 -29.86
C ALA A 180 16.25 1.78 -30.97
N ARG A 181 17.31 1.03 -31.29
CA ARG A 181 18.21 1.36 -32.42
C ARG A 181 17.46 1.30 -33.76
N ALA A 182 16.62 0.28 -33.96
CA ALA A 182 15.81 0.14 -35.18
C ALA A 182 14.83 1.32 -35.36
N GLN A 183 14.34 1.88 -34.25
CA GLN A 183 13.46 3.05 -34.23
C GLN A 183 14.20 4.39 -34.26
N ASN A 184 15.53 4.39 -34.46
CA ASN A 184 16.40 5.58 -34.41
C ASN A 184 16.29 6.37 -33.09
N ALA A 185 15.96 5.70 -31.98
CA ALA A 185 16.01 6.31 -30.67
C ALA A 185 17.47 6.60 -30.28
N THR A 186 17.69 7.71 -29.57
CA THR A 186 18.99 8.07 -29.00
C THR A 186 19.07 7.77 -27.52
N ASN A 187 17.91 7.66 -26.86
CA ASN A 187 17.80 7.54 -25.42
C ASN A 187 16.71 6.53 -25.01
N MET A 188 16.94 5.88 -23.87
CA MET A 188 16.02 4.92 -23.26
C MET A 188 16.01 5.07 -21.73
N ALA A 189 14.83 4.98 -21.13
CA ALA A 189 14.68 4.95 -19.68
C ALA A 189 14.77 3.52 -19.13
N ILE A 190 15.26 3.42 -17.90
CA ILE A 190 15.11 2.22 -17.07
C ILE A 190 13.67 2.17 -16.60
N LEU A 191 12.97 1.07 -16.87
CA LEU A 191 11.58 0.91 -16.43
C LEU A 191 11.53 0.72 -14.91
N PRO A 192 10.45 1.17 -14.25
CA PRO A 192 10.39 1.19 -12.80
C PRO A 192 10.17 -0.21 -12.22
N HIS A 193 10.27 -0.28 -10.90
CA HIS A 193 9.65 -1.32 -10.09
C HIS A 193 8.30 -0.81 -9.57
N CYS A 194 7.22 -1.59 -9.70
CA CYS A 194 5.92 -1.28 -9.11
C CYS A 194 5.69 -2.20 -7.91
N GLY A 195 5.34 -1.64 -6.75
CA GLY A 195 5.09 -2.40 -5.55
C GLY A 195 3.77 -2.04 -4.91
N SER A 196 3.32 -2.90 -4.00
CA SER A 196 2.16 -2.66 -3.15
C SER A 196 2.59 -2.76 -1.69
N ALA A 197 1.95 -2.00 -0.81
CA ALA A 197 2.23 -2.07 0.62
C ALA A 197 1.00 -1.69 1.44
N ARG A 198 0.93 -2.19 2.68
CA ARG A 198 -0.04 -1.73 3.70
C ARG A 198 0.28 -0.31 4.19
N ASN A 199 1.56 0.08 4.12
CA ASN A 199 2.03 1.43 4.38
C ASN A 199 3.10 1.80 3.32
N ILE A 200 2.69 2.56 2.30
CA ILE A 200 3.57 2.95 1.19
C ILE A 200 4.80 3.76 1.65
N HIS A 201 4.64 4.58 2.70
CA HIS A 201 5.74 5.41 3.20
C HIS A 201 6.82 4.57 3.88
N SER A 202 6.42 3.57 4.66
CA SER A 202 7.33 2.61 5.27
C SER A 202 8.06 1.78 4.21
N ALA A 203 7.33 1.20 3.26
CA ALA A 203 7.92 0.40 2.18
C ALA A 203 8.96 1.20 1.37
N CYS A 204 8.62 2.43 0.95
CA CYS A 204 9.57 3.28 0.25
C CYS A 204 10.81 3.64 1.10
N LYS A 205 10.66 3.87 2.42
CA LYS A 205 11.81 4.10 3.32
C LYS A 205 12.73 2.89 3.39
N GLU A 206 12.17 1.69 3.47
CA GLU A 206 12.95 0.45 3.50
C GLU A 206 13.71 0.24 2.18
N HIS A 207 13.13 0.62 1.04
CA HIS A 207 13.85 0.60 -0.24
C HIS A 207 15.04 1.56 -0.26
N TYR A 208 14.95 2.73 0.39
CA TYR A 208 16.11 3.62 0.54
C TYR A 208 17.24 2.98 1.33
N LYS A 209 16.90 2.13 2.32
CA LYS A 209 17.83 1.34 3.14
C LYS A 209 18.27 0.03 2.47
N PHE A 210 18.12 -0.10 1.14
CA PHE A 210 18.47 -1.30 0.39
C PHE A 210 17.70 -2.56 0.81
N LYS A 211 16.50 -2.42 1.37
CA LYS A 211 15.56 -3.53 1.55
C LYS A 211 14.53 -3.52 0.42
N ALA A 212 15.02 -3.75 -0.80
CA ALA A 212 14.24 -3.85 -2.03
C ALA A 212 14.64 -5.14 -2.76
N PRO A 213 13.93 -5.56 -3.83
CA PRO A 213 14.32 -6.74 -4.59
C PRO A 213 15.79 -6.69 -5.02
N SER A 214 16.47 -7.83 -4.91
CA SER A 214 17.92 -7.95 -5.13
C SER A 214 18.39 -7.33 -6.44
N LEU A 215 17.64 -7.54 -7.53
CA LEU A 215 17.99 -6.98 -8.84
C LEU A 215 17.86 -5.44 -8.87
N LEU A 216 16.87 -4.87 -8.18
CA LEU A 216 16.71 -3.41 -8.09
C LEU A 216 17.85 -2.76 -7.29
N ASN A 217 18.24 -3.38 -6.17
CA ASN A 217 19.38 -2.97 -5.38
C ASN A 217 20.69 -3.05 -6.18
N LEU A 218 20.90 -4.16 -6.91
CA LEU A 218 22.05 -4.31 -7.78
C LEU A 218 22.07 -3.23 -8.87
N ALA A 219 20.93 -2.98 -9.53
CA ALA A 219 20.81 -1.94 -10.55
C ALA A 219 21.16 -0.56 -10.01
N ARG A 220 20.65 -0.22 -8.82
CA ARG A 220 20.97 1.04 -8.13
C ARG A 220 22.48 1.19 -7.92
N CYS A 221 23.15 0.15 -7.43
CA CYS A 221 24.59 0.19 -7.20
C CYS A 221 25.40 0.27 -8.50
N VAL A 222 25.04 -0.50 -9.53
CA VAL A 222 25.73 -0.47 -10.84
C VAL A 222 25.61 0.90 -11.49
N LEU A 223 24.43 1.52 -11.48
CA LEU A 223 24.24 2.86 -12.05
C LEU A 223 25.02 3.92 -11.30
N GLY A 224 25.00 3.87 -9.96
CA GLY A 224 25.76 4.78 -9.11
C GLY A 224 27.28 4.63 -9.27
N ALA A 225 27.75 3.41 -9.51
CA ALA A 225 29.15 3.11 -9.77
C ALA A 225 29.62 3.55 -11.16
N LEU A 226 28.81 3.32 -12.20
CA LEU A 226 29.17 3.62 -13.59
C LEU A 226 29.03 5.10 -13.95
N PHE A 227 28.07 5.80 -13.34
CA PHE A 227 27.70 7.16 -13.71
C PHE A 227 27.66 8.09 -12.49
N PRO A 228 28.78 8.27 -11.76
CA PRO A 228 28.80 9.05 -10.52
C PRO A 228 28.35 10.49 -10.71
N ASP A 229 28.66 11.11 -11.85
CA ASP A 229 28.33 12.50 -12.18
C ASP A 229 26.82 12.73 -12.42
N LYS A 230 26.07 11.66 -12.74
CA LYS A 230 24.62 11.74 -12.98
C LYS A 230 23.80 11.72 -11.68
N HIS A 231 24.45 11.38 -10.56
CA HIS A 231 23.83 11.34 -9.23
C HIS A 231 22.49 10.59 -9.21
N PHE A 232 22.49 9.32 -9.64
CA PHE A 232 21.30 8.48 -9.68
C PHE A 232 20.53 8.46 -8.36
N ARG A 233 19.19 8.47 -8.47
CA ARG A 233 18.25 8.43 -7.34
C ARG A 233 17.15 7.42 -7.59
N LEU A 234 16.55 6.97 -6.50
CA LEU A 234 15.30 6.23 -6.52
C LEU A 234 14.14 7.23 -6.35
N PHE A 235 13.44 7.56 -7.42
CA PHE A 235 12.24 8.39 -7.35
C PHE A 235 11.06 7.50 -6.96
N ASN A 236 10.40 7.82 -5.85
CA ASN A 236 9.29 7.04 -5.33
C ASN A 236 8.01 7.85 -5.49
N TYR A 237 7.03 7.30 -6.22
CA TYR A 237 5.73 7.94 -6.41
C TYR A 237 4.61 7.03 -5.94
N CYS A 238 3.59 7.60 -5.31
CA CYS A 238 2.34 6.89 -5.08
C CYS A 238 1.56 6.90 -6.39
N LEU A 239 1.25 5.71 -6.90
CA LEU A 239 0.43 5.54 -8.10
C LEU A 239 -1.04 5.51 -7.70
N PHE A 240 -1.41 4.62 -6.77
CA PHE A 240 -2.78 4.46 -6.31
C PHE A 240 -2.81 4.39 -4.78
N ARG A 241 -3.82 5.02 -4.18
CA ARG A 241 -4.20 4.73 -2.79
C ARG A 241 -5.31 3.69 -2.80
N ALA A 242 -5.11 2.63 -2.01
CA ALA A 242 -6.10 1.59 -1.85
C ALA A 242 -7.03 1.93 -0.68
N PHE A 243 -8.31 2.12 -0.97
CA PHE A 243 -9.33 2.31 0.07
C PHE A 243 -9.97 0.99 0.52
N THR A 244 -9.75 -0.08 -0.24
CA THR A 244 -10.29 -1.42 0.02
C THR A 244 -9.25 -2.47 -0.37
N ALA A 245 -9.40 -3.69 0.13
CA ALA A 245 -8.59 -4.83 -0.32
C ALA A 245 -8.74 -5.10 -1.82
N SER A 246 -9.93 -4.86 -2.39
CA SER A 246 -10.17 -4.98 -3.83
C SER A 246 -9.35 -3.97 -4.62
N HIS A 247 -9.29 -2.71 -4.18
CA HIS A 247 -8.45 -1.69 -4.79
C HIS A 247 -6.97 -2.06 -4.77
N LEU A 248 -6.49 -2.69 -3.69
CA LEU A 248 -5.10 -3.13 -3.63
C LEU A 248 -4.83 -4.25 -4.65
N LYS A 249 -5.71 -5.26 -4.73
CA LYS A 249 -5.60 -6.36 -5.71
C LYS A 249 -5.67 -5.87 -7.15
N ILE A 250 -6.69 -5.06 -7.48
CA ILE A 250 -6.84 -4.47 -8.81
C ILE A 250 -5.63 -3.57 -9.12
N GLY A 251 -5.15 -2.79 -8.14
CA GLY A 251 -3.98 -1.93 -8.30
C GLY A 251 -2.68 -2.70 -8.53
N GLN A 252 -2.52 -3.87 -7.91
CA GLN A 252 -1.39 -4.80 -8.17
C GLN A 252 -1.43 -5.33 -9.61
N SER A 253 -2.60 -5.46 -10.22
CA SER A 253 -2.74 -5.83 -11.62
C SER A 253 -2.51 -4.64 -12.55
N ILE A 254 -3.13 -3.50 -12.30
CA ILE A 254 -3.04 -2.32 -13.19
C ILE A 254 -1.66 -1.68 -13.16
N GLY A 255 -1.07 -1.51 -11.97
CA GLY A 255 0.14 -0.71 -11.77
C GLY A 255 1.33 -1.16 -12.60
N PRO A 256 1.67 -2.47 -12.61
CA PRO A 256 2.79 -2.97 -13.39
C PRO A 256 2.63 -2.82 -14.91
N HIS A 257 1.44 -3.07 -15.46
CA HIS A 257 1.17 -2.86 -16.89
C HIS A 257 1.20 -1.38 -17.25
N LEU A 258 0.55 -0.53 -16.44
CA LEU A 258 0.52 0.92 -16.66
C LEU A 258 1.92 1.54 -16.69
N THR A 259 2.85 1.00 -15.88
CA THR A 259 4.21 1.57 -15.73
C THR A 259 5.29 0.81 -16.49
N GLY A 260 4.93 -0.29 -17.17
CA GLY A 260 5.89 -1.17 -17.82
C GLY A 260 6.84 -1.88 -16.84
N SER A 261 6.42 -2.09 -15.59
CA SER A 261 7.30 -2.65 -14.57
C SER A 261 7.40 -4.18 -14.62
N ASN A 262 6.49 -4.87 -15.32
CA ASN A 262 6.60 -6.31 -15.54
C ASN A 262 7.90 -6.68 -16.27
N SER A 263 8.41 -7.86 -15.97
CA SER A 263 9.62 -8.40 -16.59
C SER A 263 9.48 -8.50 -18.11
N GLU A 264 8.28 -8.79 -18.63
CA GLU A 264 7.96 -8.85 -20.07
C GLU A 264 8.23 -7.53 -20.80
N TYR A 265 8.04 -6.39 -20.13
CA TYR A 265 8.38 -5.07 -20.65
C TYR A 265 9.84 -4.68 -20.38
N GLY A 266 10.57 -5.47 -19.59
CA GLY A 266 11.94 -5.21 -19.16
C GLY A 266 12.05 -4.43 -17.84
N GLY A 267 10.98 -4.38 -17.04
CA GLY A 267 10.98 -3.83 -15.70
C GLY A 267 11.47 -4.81 -14.62
N PHE A 268 11.19 -4.51 -13.35
CA PHE A 268 11.71 -5.24 -12.19
C PHE A 268 10.72 -6.21 -11.51
N ASN A 269 9.47 -6.31 -11.99
CA ASN A 269 8.46 -7.23 -11.45
C ASN A 269 8.51 -8.58 -12.18
N PHE A 270 9.07 -9.61 -11.54
CA PHE A 270 9.16 -10.96 -12.10
C PHE A 270 8.04 -11.85 -11.57
N THR A 271 7.38 -12.58 -12.45
CA THR A 271 6.22 -13.45 -12.13
C THR A 271 6.61 -14.81 -11.54
N ALA A 272 7.88 -15.22 -11.65
CA ALA A 272 8.35 -16.56 -11.25
C ALA A 272 8.67 -16.71 -9.76
N HIS A 273 8.59 -15.62 -9.01
CA HIS A 273 8.68 -15.59 -7.56
C HIS A 273 7.44 -14.85 -7.10
N GLY A 274 6.55 -15.52 -6.37
CA GLY A 274 5.28 -14.96 -5.88
C GLY A 274 5.52 -13.87 -4.83
N ASP A 275 6.20 -12.79 -5.20
CA ASP A 275 6.36 -11.59 -4.39
C ASP A 275 5.07 -10.77 -4.49
N LEU A 276 4.06 -11.23 -3.75
CA LEU A 276 3.18 -10.31 -3.05
C LEU A 276 4.09 -9.46 -2.14
N GLY A 277 4.63 -8.37 -2.69
CA GLY A 277 5.35 -7.29 -2.03
C GLY A 277 6.15 -7.66 -0.77
N ALA A 278 7.44 -7.97 -0.93
CA ALA A 278 8.46 -7.74 0.09
C ALA A 278 8.08 -8.11 1.54
N ALA A 279 7.98 -9.40 1.83
CA ALA A 279 8.06 -9.93 3.20
C ALA A 279 8.61 -11.37 3.23
N GLU A 280 9.71 -11.64 2.53
CA GLU A 280 10.53 -12.83 2.81
C GLU A 280 11.95 -12.41 3.20
N THR A 281 12.08 -11.84 4.38
CA THR A 281 13.27 -12.08 5.21
C THR A 281 12.94 -13.26 6.10
N GLU A 282 13.68 -14.37 5.95
CA GLU A 282 13.65 -15.49 6.86
C GLU A 282 13.90 -15.02 8.31
N ASP A 283 12.83 -14.85 9.07
CA ASP A 283 12.78 -15.29 10.46
C ASP A 283 11.32 -15.58 10.82
N VAL A 284 11.12 -16.65 11.56
CA VAL A 284 9.83 -17.27 11.94
C VAL A 284 8.76 -16.21 12.24
N THR A 285 7.86 -15.94 11.29
CA THR A 285 6.64 -15.19 11.54
C THR A 285 5.48 -15.86 10.79
N GLU A 286 4.38 -15.98 11.52
CA GLU A 286 3.12 -16.60 11.13
C GLU A 286 2.72 -16.24 9.68
N PRO A 287 2.05 -17.14 8.94
CA PRO A 287 1.52 -16.81 7.60
C PRO A 287 0.85 -15.44 7.66
N GLU A 288 1.25 -14.52 6.77
CA GLU A 288 0.81 -13.13 6.78
C GLU A 288 -0.65 -13.07 7.19
N LYS A 289 -0.92 -12.57 8.40
CA LYS A 289 -2.30 -12.45 8.88
C LYS A 289 -3.09 -11.74 7.80
N GLU A 290 -4.07 -12.46 7.26
CA GLU A 290 -5.05 -11.92 6.33
C GLU A 290 -5.51 -10.59 6.92
N ILE A 291 -5.35 -9.50 6.18
CA ILE A 291 -5.75 -8.17 6.65
C ILE A 291 -7.24 -8.25 6.90
N ILE A 292 -7.62 -8.33 8.16
CA ILE A 292 -9.02 -8.36 8.58
C ILE A 292 -9.63 -7.01 8.20
N GLU A 293 -10.89 -6.97 7.76
CA GLU A 293 -11.57 -5.74 7.31
C GLU A 293 -11.46 -4.58 8.33
N SER A 294 -11.28 -4.89 9.61
CA SER A 294 -11.05 -3.92 10.68
C SER A 294 -9.76 -3.11 10.54
N GLU A 295 -8.68 -3.66 9.97
CA GLU A 295 -7.40 -2.95 9.77
C GLU A 295 -7.47 -1.94 8.60
N TRP A 296 -8.34 -2.16 7.61
CA TRP A 296 -8.56 -1.19 6.52
C TRP A 296 -9.26 0.09 6.98
N MET A 297 -9.82 0.11 8.19
CA MET A 297 -10.60 1.25 8.69
C MET A 297 -9.75 2.43 9.18
N THR A 298 -8.44 2.25 9.37
CA THR A 298 -7.49 3.30 9.76
C THR A 298 -6.84 4.01 8.57
N VAL A 299 -7.50 4.05 7.40
CA VAL A 299 -7.11 5.00 6.35
C VAL A 299 -7.32 6.42 6.87
N CYS A 300 -6.22 7.16 7.01
CA CYS A 300 -6.18 8.51 7.59
C CYS A 300 -7.32 9.41 7.05
N ASP A 301 -8.15 9.97 7.95
CA ASP A 301 -9.29 10.86 7.66
C ASP A 301 -8.93 12.06 6.75
N ARG A 302 -7.64 12.37 6.63
CA ARG A 302 -7.07 13.42 5.77
C ARG A 302 -7.48 13.29 4.30
N PHE A 303 -7.78 12.08 3.81
CA PHE A 303 -8.07 11.83 2.39
C PHE A 303 -9.56 11.61 2.07
N ILE A 304 -10.42 11.41 3.08
CA ILE A 304 -11.88 11.30 2.87
C ILE A 304 -12.43 12.60 2.26
N THR A 305 -11.93 13.75 2.71
CA THR A 305 -12.28 15.08 2.14
C THR A 305 -11.74 15.32 0.73
N LEU A 306 -10.77 14.53 0.27
CA LEU A 306 -10.29 14.53 -1.12
C LEU A 306 -11.17 13.63 -1.98
N LEU A 307 -11.61 12.47 -1.47
CA LEU A 307 -12.60 11.61 -2.14
C LEU A 307 -13.90 12.37 -2.45
N ASP A 308 -14.36 13.21 -1.52
CA ASP A 308 -15.50 14.12 -1.72
C ASP A 308 -15.37 15.04 -2.94
N LYS A 309 -14.13 15.32 -3.39
CA LYS A 309 -13.85 16.20 -4.54
C LYS A 309 -13.72 15.45 -5.86
N PHE A 310 -13.39 14.16 -5.84
CA PHE A 310 -13.19 13.34 -7.04
C PHE A 310 -14.45 12.61 -7.46
N ASP A 311 -15.20 12.06 -6.50
CA ASP A 311 -16.49 11.42 -6.78
C ASP A 311 -17.39 11.43 -5.51
N PRO A 312 -18.44 12.26 -5.49
CA PRO A 312 -19.39 12.32 -4.38
C PRO A 312 -20.05 10.96 -4.08
N LEU A 313 -20.29 10.12 -5.09
CA LEU A 313 -20.91 8.80 -4.94
C LEU A 313 -19.97 7.80 -4.30
N LEU A 314 -18.66 7.89 -4.60
CA LEU A 314 -17.65 7.06 -3.95
C LEU A 314 -17.40 7.50 -2.51
N ALA A 315 -17.32 8.81 -2.28
CA ALA A 315 -17.24 9.35 -0.92
C ALA A 315 -18.46 8.97 -0.10
N GLU A 316 -19.65 9.00 -0.71
CA GLU A 316 -20.90 8.51 -0.13
C GLU A 316 -20.87 6.99 0.08
N SER A 317 -20.36 6.18 -0.84
CA SER A 317 -20.19 4.72 -0.66
C SER A 317 -19.19 4.37 0.45
N CYS A 318 -18.06 5.08 0.53
CA CYS A 318 -17.08 4.91 1.60
C CYS A 318 -17.64 5.38 2.95
N ARG A 319 -18.41 6.49 2.97
CA ARG A 319 -19.16 6.92 4.15
C ARG A 319 -20.18 5.87 4.55
N HIS A 320 -21.01 5.35 3.64
CA HIS A 320 -22.00 4.32 3.91
C HIS A 320 -21.36 3.04 4.47
N ARG A 321 -20.22 2.61 3.91
CA ARG A 321 -19.49 1.44 4.42
C ARG A 321 -18.89 1.69 5.80
N LYS A 322 -18.25 2.84 6.03
CA LYS A 322 -17.73 3.25 7.35
C LYS A 322 -18.87 3.35 8.37
N PHE A 323 -20.00 3.93 7.99
CA PHE A 323 -21.21 4.01 8.79
C PHE A 323 -21.77 2.62 9.12
N GLY A 324 -21.90 1.75 8.13
CA GLY A 324 -22.45 0.43 8.33
C GLY A 324 -21.61 -0.45 9.25
N ILE A 325 -20.29 -0.33 9.18
CA ILE A 325 -19.39 -1.04 10.09
C ILE A 325 -19.42 -0.42 11.50
N LEU A 326 -19.42 0.91 11.63
CA LEU A 326 -19.58 1.57 12.93
C LEU A 326 -20.91 1.19 13.60
N MET A 327 -21.98 1.02 12.81
CA MET A 327 -23.26 0.51 13.29
C MET A 327 -23.18 -0.95 13.73
N GLN A 328 -22.50 -1.82 12.97
CA GLN A 328 -22.27 -3.21 13.39
C GLN A 328 -21.43 -3.31 14.66
N LEU A 329 -20.39 -2.48 14.80
CA LEU A 329 -19.58 -2.38 16.01
C LEU A 329 -20.41 -1.88 17.20
N ARG A 330 -21.26 -0.87 17.00
CA ARG A 330 -22.20 -0.39 18.01
C ARG A 330 -23.15 -1.50 18.46
N ILE A 331 -23.71 -2.27 17.52
CA ILE A 331 -24.57 -3.43 17.82
C ILE A 331 -23.81 -4.48 18.62
N ALA A 332 -22.56 -4.77 18.25
CA ALA A 332 -21.72 -5.73 18.95
C ALA A 332 -21.35 -5.27 20.37
N VAL A 333 -21.01 -3.98 20.56
CA VAL A 333 -20.74 -3.38 21.87
C VAL A 333 -21.99 -3.41 22.75
N GLN A 334 -23.16 -3.12 22.18
CA GLN A 334 -24.43 -3.20 22.90
C GLN A 334 -24.76 -4.64 23.33
N ALA A 335 -24.60 -5.62 22.43
CA ALA A 335 -24.81 -7.03 22.76
C ALA A 335 -23.84 -7.53 23.84
N PHE A 336 -22.59 -7.05 23.81
CA PHE A 336 -21.60 -7.36 24.84
C PHE A 336 -21.97 -6.73 26.19
N ASP A 337 -22.44 -5.48 26.21
CA ASP A 337 -22.89 -4.79 27.43
C ASP A 337 -24.12 -5.47 28.06
N GLU A 338 -25.07 -5.92 27.24
CA GLU A 338 -26.24 -6.69 27.67
C GLU A 338 -25.81 -8.03 28.31
N ASN A 339 -24.89 -8.77 27.68
CA ASN A 339 -24.36 -10.01 28.24
C ASN A 339 -23.60 -9.77 29.56
N LEU A 340 -22.78 -8.71 29.62
CA LEU A 340 -22.03 -8.35 30.81
C LEU A 340 -22.96 -7.97 31.97
N GLU A 341 -24.10 -7.32 31.68
CA GLU A 341 -25.10 -7.01 32.70
C GLU A 341 -25.76 -8.27 33.28
N ASP A 342 -26.03 -9.27 32.44
CA ASP A 342 -26.57 -10.55 32.89
C ASP A 342 -25.56 -11.35 33.72
N GLU A 343 -24.28 -11.33 33.34
CA GLU A 343 -23.18 -11.93 34.13
C GLU A 343 -23.04 -11.26 35.50
N ILE A 344 -23.10 -9.92 35.57
CA ILE A 344 -23.08 -9.19 36.85
C ILE A 344 -24.28 -9.56 37.73
N LYS A 345 -25.47 -9.68 37.16
CA LYS A 345 -26.68 -10.11 37.89
C LYS A 345 -26.52 -11.52 38.45
N GLN A 346 -25.93 -12.43 37.67
CA GLN A 346 -25.66 -13.80 38.12
C GLN A 346 -24.63 -13.84 39.25
N LEU A 347 -23.53 -13.08 39.14
CA LEU A 347 -22.53 -12.96 40.19
C LEU A 347 -23.12 -12.38 41.49
N ASP A 348 -23.99 -11.37 41.37
CA ASP A 348 -24.69 -10.82 42.53
C ASP A 348 -25.64 -11.83 43.19
N PHE A 349 -26.32 -12.65 42.39
CA PHE A 349 -27.16 -13.74 42.88
C PHE A 349 -26.34 -14.80 43.62
N ASP A 350 -25.24 -15.27 43.01
CA ASP A 350 -24.34 -16.27 43.59
C ASP A 350 -23.70 -15.76 44.88
N ARG A 351 -23.32 -14.47 44.90
CA ARG A 351 -22.82 -13.78 46.09
C ARG A 351 -23.86 -13.73 47.19
N LEU A 352 -25.13 -13.43 46.86
CA LEU A 352 -26.22 -13.38 47.83
C LEU A 352 -26.52 -14.78 48.39
N GLU A 353 -26.54 -15.81 47.55
CA GLU A 353 -26.74 -17.20 47.95
C GLU A 353 -25.61 -17.69 48.87
N LEU A 354 -24.35 -17.38 48.51
CA LEU A 354 -23.19 -17.72 49.33
C LEU A 354 -23.25 -16.99 50.67
N ARG A 355 -23.59 -15.69 50.69
CA ARG A 355 -23.78 -14.91 51.93
C ARG A 355 -24.90 -15.47 52.81
N GLN A 356 -26.01 -15.93 52.24
CA GLN A 356 -27.08 -16.59 53.00
C GLN A 356 -26.59 -17.89 53.64
N LYS A 357 -25.79 -18.69 52.92
CA LYS A 357 -25.15 -19.90 53.46
C LYS A 357 -24.17 -19.59 54.60
N CYS A 358 -23.53 -18.41 54.60
CA CYS A 358 -22.62 -17.95 55.66
C CYS A 358 -23.29 -17.76 57.04
N TYR A 359 -24.62 -17.58 57.11
CA TYR A 359 -25.34 -17.40 58.38
C TYR A 359 -25.63 -18.72 59.12
N THR A 360 -25.20 -19.86 58.58
CA THR A 360 -25.22 -21.15 59.28
C THR A 360 -23.94 -21.34 60.13
N PRO A 361 -24.01 -21.98 61.31
CA PRO A 361 -22.92 -21.99 62.31
C PRO A 361 -21.62 -22.71 61.92
N HIS A 362 -21.47 -23.15 60.67
CA HIS A 362 -20.28 -23.87 60.16
C HIS A 362 -19.72 -23.22 58.89
N PHE A 363 -19.47 -21.91 58.94
CA PHE A 363 -18.84 -21.19 57.84
C PHE A 363 -17.34 -21.52 57.73
N THR A 364 -16.94 -22.14 56.62
CA THR A 364 -15.59 -22.67 56.41
C THR A 364 -14.64 -21.65 55.76
N ALA A 365 -13.32 -21.82 55.95
CA ALA A 365 -12.32 -20.98 55.30
C ALA A 365 -12.40 -21.02 53.76
N SER A 366 -12.79 -22.17 53.20
CA SER A 366 -13.02 -22.33 51.75
C SER A 366 -14.14 -21.41 51.23
N GLN A 367 -15.24 -21.28 51.98
CA GLN A 367 -16.36 -20.43 51.59
C GLN A 367 -16.04 -18.92 51.72
N ARG A 368 -15.11 -18.52 52.61
CA ARG A 368 -14.58 -17.15 52.65
C ARG A 368 -13.79 -16.83 51.40
N GLN A 369 -12.90 -17.73 51.01
CA GLN A 369 -12.09 -17.57 49.81
C GLN A 369 -12.96 -17.49 48.56
N GLN A 370 -14.02 -18.32 48.47
CA GLN A 370 -15.00 -18.24 47.38
C GLN A 370 -15.73 -16.90 47.32
N LEU A 371 -16.10 -16.32 48.48
CA LEU A 371 -16.75 -15.02 48.53
C LEU A 371 -15.81 -13.89 48.10
N GLU A 372 -14.54 -13.95 48.50
CA GLU A 372 -13.50 -12.99 48.06
C GLU A 372 -13.27 -13.07 46.54
N THR A 373 -13.26 -14.28 45.96
CA THR A 373 -13.17 -14.46 44.51
C THR A 373 -14.37 -13.84 43.79
N LEU A 374 -15.60 -14.08 44.26
CA LEU A 374 -16.81 -13.50 43.68
C LEU A 374 -16.82 -11.97 43.76
N ASP A 375 -16.35 -11.40 44.87
CA ASP A 375 -16.23 -9.94 45.02
C ASP A 375 -15.18 -9.36 44.05
N GLN A 376 -14.05 -10.05 43.83
CA GLN A 376 -13.05 -9.66 42.82
C GLN A 376 -13.58 -9.75 41.38
N GLU A 377 -14.27 -10.83 41.05
CA GLU A 377 -14.90 -11.01 39.73
C GLU A 377 -15.96 -9.94 39.47
N THR A 378 -16.79 -9.61 40.47
CA THR A 378 -17.80 -8.54 40.35
C THR A 378 -17.14 -7.19 40.05
N VAL A 379 -16.05 -6.85 40.75
CA VAL A 379 -15.30 -5.59 40.51
C VAL A 379 -14.70 -5.57 39.10
N ALA A 380 -14.17 -6.69 38.62
CA ALA A 380 -13.62 -6.79 37.27
C ALA A 380 -14.70 -6.60 36.18
N HIS A 381 -15.87 -7.24 36.34
CA HIS A 381 -16.97 -7.08 35.38
C HIS A 381 -17.56 -5.66 35.41
N GLN A 382 -17.63 -5.01 36.59
CA GLN A 382 -18.01 -3.60 36.68
C GLN A 382 -17.01 -2.66 35.99
N ALA A 383 -15.70 -2.93 36.11
CA ALA A 383 -14.68 -2.17 35.40
C ALA A 383 -14.78 -2.34 33.87
N LEU A 384 -15.05 -3.57 33.41
CA LEU A 384 -15.33 -3.84 31.99
C LEU A 384 -16.57 -3.07 31.51
N LYS A 385 -17.63 -2.97 32.33
CA LYS A 385 -18.85 -2.23 32.00
C LYS A 385 -18.60 -0.73 31.82
N HIS A 386 -17.67 -0.17 32.59
CA HIS A 386 -17.27 1.22 32.41
C HIS A 386 -16.49 1.44 31.10
N LEU A 387 -15.63 0.50 30.72
CA LEU A 387 -14.88 0.57 29.46
C LEU A 387 -15.80 0.41 28.24
N THR A 388 -16.76 -0.51 28.29
CA THR A 388 -17.75 -0.70 27.20
C THR A 388 -18.60 0.54 27.00
N ALA A 389 -19.02 1.20 28.08
CA ALA A 389 -19.75 2.46 28.02
C ALA A 389 -18.91 3.58 27.37
N GLU A 390 -17.62 3.71 27.73
CA GLU A 390 -16.73 4.72 27.15
C GLU A 390 -16.50 4.50 25.64
N GLU A 391 -16.27 3.25 25.23
CA GLU A 391 -16.12 2.90 23.82
C GLU A 391 -17.44 3.07 23.05
N GLY A 392 -18.58 2.76 23.67
CA GLY A 392 -19.91 3.06 23.13
C GLY A 392 -20.11 4.56 22.87
N GLU A 393 -19.74 5.43 23.81
CA GLU A 393 -19.79 6.89 23.62
C GLU A 393 -18.84 7.39 22.52
N LYS A 394 -17.69 6.76 22.32
CA LYS A 394 -16.77 7.10 21.22
C LYS A 394 -17.38 6.72 19.86
N LEU A 395 -17.99 5.53 19.78
CA LEU A 395 -18.70 5.06 18.58
C LEU A 395 -19.89 5.97 18.26
N ASP A 396 -20.69 6.35 19.26
CA ASP A 396 -21.83 7.24 19.08
C ASP A 396 -21.40 8.62 18.56
N ARG A 397 -20.34 9.20 19.12
CA ARG A 397 -19.76 10.46 18.61
C ARG A 397 -19.24 10.33 17.18
N ALA A 398 -18.61 9.21 16.83
CA ALA A 398 -18.13 8.97 15.47
C ALA A 398 -19.28 8.76 14.47
N LEU A 399 -20.35 8.09 14.90
CA LEU A 399 -21.58 7.91 14.12
C LEU A 399 -22.31 9.23 13.91
N ASP A 400 -22.38 10.09 14.92
CA ASP A 400 -23.02 11.41 14.83
C ASP A 400 -22.24 12.35 13.90
N ASP A 401 -20.90 12.36 13.98
CA ASP A 401 -20.07 13.13 13.04
C ASP A 401 -20.24 12.63 11.60
N LEU A 402 -20.29 11.31 11.38
CA LEU A 402 -20.57 10.75 10.05
C LEU A 402 -21.99 11.06 9.58
N SER A 403 -22.99 10.93 10.46
CA SER A 403 -24.41 11.19 10.21
C SER A 403 -24.64 12.61 9.71
N SER A 404 -23.98 13.58 10.34
CA SER A 404 -24.06 15.00 9.97
C SER A 404 -23.59 15.30 8.54
N ARG A 405 -22.89 14.34 7.91
CA ARG A 405 -22.34 14.44 6.55
C ARG A 405 -23.11 13.63 5.50
N PHE A 406 -24.17 12.93 5.88
CA PHE A 406 -25.08 12.24 4.95
C PHE A 406 -26.25 13.12 4.52
N THR A 407 -26.85 12.77 3.38
CA THR A 407 -28.22 13.19 3.08
C THR A 407 -29.20 12.39 3.96
N GLU A 408 -30.26 13.03 4.46
CA GLU A 408 -31.25 12.42 5.36
C GLU A 408 -31.88 11.12 4.79
N ALA A 409 -31.97 11.03 3.46
CA ALA A 409 -32.46 9.86 2.73
C ALA A 409 -31.44 8.69 2.66
N GLY A 410 -30.14 8.98 2.49
CA GLY A 410 -29.08 7.97 2.51
C GLY A 410 -28.90 7.35 3.90
N TRP A 411 -29.02 8.19 4.94
CA TRP A 411 -29.02 7.79 6.35
C TRP A 411 -30.10 6.74 6.67
N GLU A 412 -31.37 7.01 6.34
CA GLU A 412 -32.47 6.10 6.67
C GLU A 412 -32.42 4.80 5.85
N ALA A 413 -31.99 4.86 4.59
CA ALA A 413 -31.87 3.67 3.74
C ALA A 413 -30.81 2.68 4.27
N GLU A 414 -29.64 3.18 4.66
CA GLU A 414 -28.56 2.34 5.18
C GLU A 414 -28.87 1.81 6.59
N LYS A 415 -29.50 2.63 7.43
CA LYS A 415 -30.01 2.20 8.74
C LYS A 415 -31.03 1.06 8.61
N GLN A 416 -32.02 1.19 7.71
CA GLN A 416 -33.01 0.15 7.45
C GLN A 416 -32.37 -1.14 6.91
N ARG A 417 -31.38 -1.03 6.02
CA ARG A 417 -30.64 -2.17 5.47
C ARG A 417 -29.94 -2.98 6.56
N LEU A 418 -29.32 -2.31 7.52
CA LEU A 418 -28.47 -2.95 8.53
C LEU A 418 -29.26 -3.46 9.74
N THR A 419 -30.33 -2.77 10.16
CA THR A 419 -31.15 -3.22 11.29
C THR A 419 -32.27 -4.17 10.88
N GLY A 420 -32.40 -4.48 9.59
CA GLY A 420 -33.51 -5.29 9.07
C GLY A 420 -34.89 -4.69 9.37
N GLY A 421 -34.97 -3.37 9.56
CA GLY A 421 -36.19 -2.67 9.96
C GLY A 421 -36.50 -2.67 11.46
N LEU A 422 -35.58 -3.13 12.32
CA LEU A 422 -35.73 -2.99 13.77
C LEU A 422 -35.46 -1.55 14.20
N SER A 423 -36.41 -0.92 14.91
CA SER A 423 -36.24 0.43 15.43
C SER A 423 -35.34 0.42 16.67
N LEU A 424 -34.12 0.92 16.55
CA LEU A 424 -33.34 1.35 17.71
C LEU A 424 -34.01 2.62 18.26
N GLY A 425 -34.48 2.56 19.51
CA GLY A 425 -35.12 3.68 20.18
C GLY A 425 -34.20 4.92 20.16
N ARG A 426 -34.77 6.09 19.84
CA ARG A 426 -34.04 7.36 19.92
C ARG A 426 -33.48 7.54 21.34
N PRO A 427 -32.26 8.07 21.50
CA PRO A 427 -31.85 8.66 22.76
C PRO A 427 -32.87 9.74 23.12
N SER A 428 -33.40 9.68 24.34
CA SER A 428 -34.38 10.64 24.84
C SER A 428 -33.81 12.05 24.79
N GLU A 429 -34.36 12.90 23.93
CA GLU A 429 -34.24 14.34 24.05
C GLU A 429 -34.93 14.76 25.36
N HIS A 430 -34.17 14.84 26.45
CA HIS A 430 -34.55 15.68 27.58
C HIS A 430 -34.36 17.14 27.18
N LEU A 431 -35.30 17.63 26.36
CA LEU A 431 -35.60 19.04 26.25
C LEU A 431 -36.18 19.50 27.59
N GLY A 432 -35.30 20.02 28.43
CA GLY A 432 -35.67 20.87 29.56
C GLY A 432 -36.40 22.10 29.04
N ALA A 433 -37.72 22.06 29.13
CA ALA A 433 -38.58 23.24 29.07
C ALA A 433 -39.49 23.25 30.30
N ARG A 434 -38.94 23.68 31.44
CA ARG A 434 -39.50 24.73 32.31
C ARG A 434 -38.51 25.11 33.41
#